data_AF-A0A2G9LZN3-F1
#
_entry.id   AF-A0A2G9LZN3-F1
#
_cell.length_a   1.000
_cell.length_b   1.000
_cell.length_c   1.000
_cell.angle_alpha   90.00
_cell.angle_beta   90.00
_cell.angle_gamma   90.00
#
_symmetry.space_group_name_H-M   'P 1'
#
loop_
_entity.id
_entity.type
_entity.pdbx_description
1 polymer ?
#
loop_
_entity_poly.entity_id
_entity_poly.type
_entity_poly.pdbx_seq_one_letter_code
_entity_poly.pdbx_strand_id
1 'polypeptide(L)' 'LALLNISLFKITGERDLIIGTSISLRNSPKLAKLIGPIFNNLALRNKLSPQQNFIDVLKTAKKTTLEALTNK' A
#
# COMPACT_ATOMS: atom_id res chain seq x y z
N LEU A 1 -0.57 -6.58 1.28
CA LEU A 1 0.39 -5.59 1.83
C LEU A 1 1.05 -6.06 3.13
N ALA A 2 0.29 -6.44 4.17
CA ALA A 2 0.86 -6.85 5.47
C ALA A 2 1.88 -8.01 5.38
N LEU A 3 1.56 -9.08 4.64
CA LEU A 3 2.48 -10.20 4.43
C LEU A 3 3.75 -9.76 3.70
N LEU A 4 3.62 -8.94 2.65
CA LEU A 4 4.75 -8.41 1.89
C LEU A 4 5.69 -7.58 2.78
N ASN A 5 5.15 -6.69 3.61
CA ASN A 5 5.93 -5.92 4.59
C ASN A 5 6.76 -6.83 5.50
N ILE A 6 6.14 -7.89 6.05
CA ILE A 6 6.82 -8.84 6.95
C ILE A 6 7.89 -9.64 6.20
N SER A 7 7.60 -10.11 4.99
CA SER A 7 8.58 -10.84 4.18
C SER A 7 9.79 -9.98 3.83
N LEU A 8 9.58 -8.72 3.41
CA LEU A 8 10.66 -7.79 3.11
C LEU A 8 11.48 -7.46 4.34
N PHE A 9 10.85 -7.23 5.50
CA PHE A 9 11.56 -7.04 6.76
C PHE A 9 12.43 -8.26 7.14
N LYS A 10 11.93 -9.48 6.96
CA LYS A 10 12.71 -10.69 7.24
C LYS A 10 13.90 -10.86 6.30
N ILE A 11 13.77 -10.45 5.04
CA ILE A 11 14.83 -10.58 4.03
C ILE A 11 15.88 -9.47 4.18
N THR A 12 15.45 -8.24 4.44
CA THR A 12 16.30 -7.04 4.40
C THR A 12 16.74 -6.54 5.77
N GLY A 13 16.01 -6.86 6.84
CA GLY A 13 16.17 -6.26 8.17
C GLY A 13 15.58 -4.84 8.30
N GLU A 14 15.11 -4.24 7.21
CA GLU A 14 14.65 -2.85 7.18
C GLU A 14 13.28 -2.65 7.84
N ARG A 15 13.21 -1.65 8.73
CA ARG A 15 12.00 -1.34 9.52
C ARG A 15 11.14 -0.24 8.91
N ASP A 16 11.65 0.52 7.95
CA ASP A 16 10.92 1.61 7.28
C ASP A 16 10.90 1.33 5.78
N LEU A 17 9.78 0.78 5.30
CA LEU A 17 9.64 0.28 3.94
C LEU A 17 8.71 1.19 3.13
N ILE A 18 9.17 1.66 1.98
CA ILE A 18 8.33 2.37 1.00
C ILE A 18 8.00 1.40 -0.12
N ILE A 19 6.71 1.09 -0.29
CA ILE A 19 6.22 0.20 -1.34
C ILE A 19 5.34 0.99 -2.30
N GLY A 20 5.71 1.00 -3.58
CA GLY A 20 4.89 1.54 -4.64
C GLY A 20 3.78 0.57 -5.03
N THR A 21 2.56 1.07 -5.20
CA THR A 21 1.44 0.31 -5.78
C THR A 21 0.72 1.14 -6.82
N SER A 22 0.37 0.52 -7.95
CA SER A 22 -0.48 1.16 -8.95
C SER A 22 -1.95 1.04 -8.55
N ILE A 23 -2.68 2.14 -8.66
CA ILE A 23 -4.12 2.22 -8.46
C ILE A 23 -4.80 2.65 -9.75
N SER A 24 -5.90 1.99 -10.09
CA SER A 24 -6.72 2.40 -11.22
C SER A 24 -7.51 3.67 -10.88
N LEU A 25 -7.54 4.66 -11.78
CA LEU A 25 -8.39 5.84 -11.64
C LEU A 25 -9.76 5.66 -12.33
N ARG A 26 -10.09 4.44 -12.75
CA ARG A 26 -11.33 4.12 -13.50
C ARG A 26 -12.59 4.06 -12.63
N ASN A 27 -12.52 4.51 -11.37
CA ASN A 27 -13.65 4.51 -10.44
C ASN A 27 -14.70 5.57 -10.82
N SER A 28 -14.32 6.57 -11.63
CA SER A 28 -15.25 7.57 -12.16
C SER A 28 -15.91 7.07 -13.46
N PRO A 29 -17.24 7.24 -13.63
CA PRO A 29 -17.95 6.86 -14.84
C PRO A 29 -17.36 7.45 -16.13
N LYS A 30 -16.76 8.64 -16.05
CA LYS A 30 -16.12 9.32 -17.19
C LYS A 30 -14.85 8.61 -17.67
N LEU A 31 -14.10 8.01 -16.76
CA LEU A 31 -12.81 7.37 -17.04
C LEU A 31 -12.95 5.87 -17.33
N ALA A 32 -14.06 5.25 -16.93
CA ALA A 32 -14.29 3.82 -17.07
C ALA A 32 -14.17 3.32 -18.53
N LYS A 33 -14.69 4.10 -19.50
CA LYS A 33 -14.76 3.70 -20.91
C LYS A 33 -13.60 4.19 -21.78
N LEU A 34 -12.64 4.93 -21.22
CA LEU A 34 -11.50 5.43 -21.98
C LEU A 34 -10.48 4.31 -22.24
N ILE A 35 -10.05 4.17 -23.49
CA ILE A 35 -9.00 3.21 -23.90
C ILE A 35 -7.63 3.82 -23.59
N GLY A 36 -6.75 3.06 -22.94
CA GLY A 36 -5.39 3.49 -22.60
C GLY A 36 -5.04 3.34 -21.10
N PRO A 37 -3.77 3.58 -20.72
CA PRO A 37 -3.32 3.46 -19.34
C PRO A 37 -3.84 4.63 -18.49
N ILE A 38 -4.73 4.34 -17.53
CA ILE A 38 -5.25 5.32 -16.58
C ILE A 38 -5.05 4.78 -15.16
N PHE A 39 -3.87 5.03 -14.61
CA PHE A 39 -3.50 4.63 -13.26
C PHE A 39 -2.64 5.71 -12.60
N ASN A 40 -2.65 5.73 -11.28
CA ASN A 40 -1.73 6.52 -10.47
C ASN A 40 -0.87 5.57 -9.64
N ASN A 41 0.37 5.92 -9.36
CA ASN A 41 1.24 5.17 -8.47
C ASN A 41 1.25 5.84 -7.09
N LEU A 42 0.85 5.09 -6.06
CA LEU A 42 0.92 5.54 -4.68
C LEU A 42 2.12 4.93 -3.98
N ALA A 43 2.88 5.75 -3.26
CA ALA A 43 3.93 5.31 -2.36
C ALA A 43 3.35 5.08 -0.96
N LEU A 44 3.39 3.84 -0.48
CA LEU A 44 2.94 3.47 0.86
C LEU A 44 4.15 3.29 1.77
N ARG A 45 4.34 4.22 2.71
CA ARG A 45 5.37 4.09 3.76
C ARG A 45 4.84 3.24 4.91
N ASN A 46 5.54 2.16 5.23
CA ASN A 46 5.17 1.19 6.25
C ASN A 46 6.31 1.07 7.26
N LYS A 47 6.01 1.38 8.53
CA LYS A 47 6.95 1.20 9.64
C LYS A 47 6.62 -0.06 10.41
N LEU A 48 7.61 -0.93 10.55
CA LEU A 48 7.53 -2.20 11.26
C LEU A 48 8.32 -2.11 12.55
N SER A 49 7.76 -2.71 13.59
CA SER A 49 8.42 -2.88 14.89
C SER A 49 8.52 -4.37 15.23
N PRO A 50 9.67 -4.86 15.75
CA PRO A 50 9.85 -6.26 16.13
C PRO A 50 8.82 -6.77 17.15
N GLN A 51 8.22 -5.87 17.93
CA GLN A 51 7.23 -6.20 18.96
C GLN A 51 5.81 -6.34 18.41
N GLN A 52 5.56 -5.98 17.14
CA GLN A 52 4.23 -6.10 16.54
C GLN A 52 3.92 -7.55 16.18
N ASN A 53 2.71 -8.00 16.52
CA ASN A 53 2.20 -9.25 15.97
C ASN A 53 1.63 -9.02 14.55
N PHE A 54 1.31 -10.11 13.86
CA PHE A 54 0.77 -10.06 12.50
C PHE A 54 -0.51 -9.19 12.38
N ILE A 55 -1.40 -9.25 13.37
CA ILE A 55 -2.67 -8.52 13.37
C ILE A 55 -2.41 -7.01 13.48
N ASP A 56 -1.41 -6.59 14.25
CA ASP A 56 -1.04 -5.17 14.37
C ASP A 56 -0.51 -4.63 13.04
N VAL A 57 0.35 -5.41 12.37
CA VAL A 57 0.86 -5.06 11.04
C VAL A 57 -0.29 -4.99 10.03
N LEU A 58 -1.25 -5.92 10.08
CA LEU A 58 -2.43 -5.91 9.21
C LEU A 58 -3.30 -4.67 9.41
N LYS A 59 -3.59 -4.31 10.66
CA LYS A 59 -4.37 -3.11 11.00
C LYS A 59 -3.68 -1.84 10.50
N THR A 60 -2.38 -1.72 10.73
CA THR A 60 -1.58 -0.56 10.32
C THR A 60 -1.49 -0.44 8.80
N ALA A 61 -1.25 -1.55 8.10
CA ALA A 61 -1.22 -1.60 6.65
C ALA A 61 -2.58 -1.23 6.03
N LYS A 62 -3.69 -1.73 6.62
CA LYS A 62 -5.06 -1.35 6.19
C LYS A 62 -5.28 0.14 6.35
N LYS A 63 -4.96 0.71 7.52
CA LYS A 63 -5.10 2.15 7.80
C LYS A 63 -4.33 2.99 6.78
N THR A 64 -3.04 2.70 6.62
CA THR A 64 -2.14 3.42 5.68
C THR A 64 -2.66 3.35 4.25
N THR A 65 -3.15 2.17 3.82
CA THR A 65 -3.69 1.99 2.47
C THR A 65 -4.97 2.82 2.26
N LEU A 66 -5.89 2.83 3.23
CA LEU A 66 -7.13 3.60 3.13
C LEU A 66 -6.88 5.11 3.16
N GLU A 67 -5.95 5.57 3.98
CA GLU A 67 -5.52 6.98 4.01
C GLU A 67 -4.92 7.40 2.66
N ALA A 68 -4.05 6.58 2.07
CA ALA A 68 -3.49 6.85 0.75
C ALA A 68 -4.55 6.85 -0.36
N LEU A 69 -5.55 5.97 -0.28
CA LEU A 69 -6.66 5.92 -1.24
C LEU A 69 -7.65 7.08 -1.11
N THR A 70 -7.75 7.68 0.08
CA THR A 70 -8.61 8.85 0.31
C THR A 70 -7.97 10.14 -0.23
N ASN A 71 -6.64 10.23 -0.17
CA ASN A 71 -5.87 11.38 -0.64
C ASN A 71 -5.34 11.22 -2.08
N LYS A 72 -6.03 10.43 -2.91
CA LYS A 72 -5.62 10.11 -4.30
C LYS A 72 -5.99 11.19 -5.31
#